data_AF-A0A183HSV2-F1
#
_entry.id   AF-A0A183HSV2-F1
#
_cell.length_a   1.000
_cell.length_b   1.000
_cell.length_c   1.000
_cell.angle_alpha   90.00
_cell.angle_beta   90.00
_cell.angle_gamma   90.00
#
_symmetry.space_group_name_H-M   'P 1'
#
loop_
_entity.id
_entity.type
_entity.pdbx_description
1 polymer ?
#
loop_
_entity_poly.entity_id
_entity_poly.type
_entity_poly.pdbx_seq_one_letter_code
_entity_poly.pdbx_strand_id
1 'polypeptide(L)' 'MEECEALCTQIAIMTNGEFRCLGSTQHIKSKYGSGYSLAIRLSTSSQIGPTKQLITKIFPDARLMVSENFYFKMS' A
#
# COMPACT_ATOMS: atom_id res chain seq x y z
N MET A 1 -9.04 12.48 -2.10
CA MET A 1 -8.60 12.26 -3.49
C MET A 1 -9.73 12.45 -4.50
N GLU A 2 -11.01 12.32 -4.09
CA GLU A 2 -12.16 12.57 -4.97
C GLU A 2 -12.23 14.01 -5.53
N GLU A 3 -11.90 15.02 -4.73
CA GLU A 3 -11.92 16.43 -5.19
C GLU A 3 -10.92 16.69 -6.33
N CYS A 4 -9.71 16.12 -6.24
CA CYS A 4 -8.70 16.23 -7.30
C CYS A 4 -9.06 15.41 -8.55
N GLU A 5 -9.82 14.33 -8.41
CA GLU A 5 -10.31 13.55 -9.56
C GLU A 5 -11.40 14.27 -10.36
N ALA A 6 -12.22 15.07 -9.69
CA ALA A 6 -13.27 15.86 -10.33
C ALA A 6 -12.73 17.11 -11.04
N LEU A 7 -11.60 17.67 -10.56
CA LEU A 7 -11.10 18.98 -11.01
C LEU A 7 -9.81 18.92 -11.84
N CYS A 8 -8.99 17.87 -11.69
CA CYS A 8 -7.66 17.81 -12.31
C CYS A 8 -7.56 16.72 -13.38
N THR A 9 -7.06 17.08 -14.56
CA THR A 9 -6.80 16.14 -15.67
C THR A 9 -5.47 15.40 -15.51
N GLN A 10 -4.51 15.99 -14.79
CA GLN A 10 -3.22 15.41 -14.45
C GLN A 10 -2.87 15.66 -12.98
N ILE A 11 -2.17 14.71 -12.38
CA ILE A 11 -1.74 14.74 -10.99
C ILE A 11 -0.24 14.47 -10.95
N ALA A 12 0.46 15.20 -10.09
CA ALA A 12 1.83 14.92 -9.68
C ALA A 12 1.85 14.35 -8.26
N ILE A 13 2.63 13.30 -8.01
CA ILE A 13 2.92 12.79 -6.66
C ILE A 13 4.35 13.18 -6.30
N MET A 14 4.47 13.84 -5.15
CA MET A 14 5.73 14.17 -4.50
C MET A 14 5.82 13.39 -3.19
N THR A 15 7.03 12.96 -2.81
CA THR A 15 7.26 12.26 -1.54
C THR A 15 8.61 12.68 -0.98
N ASN A 16 8.65 13.13 0.28
CA ASN A 16 9.85 13.67 0.93
C ASN A 16 10.54 14.79 0.13
N GLY A 17 9.76 15.66 -0.52
CA GLY A 17 10.30 16.75 -1.34
C GLY A 17 10.82 16.33 -2.72
N GLU A 18 10.76 15.04 -3.06
CA GLU A 18 11.18 14.53 -4.37
C GLU A 18 9.98 14.22 -5.26
N PHE A 19 10.10 14.59 -6.53
CA PHE A 19 9.09 14.28 -7.55
C PHE A 19 9.13 12.79 -7.91
N ARG A 20 8.02 12.07 -7.67
CA ARG A 20 7.94 10.63 -7.91
C ARG A 20 7.28 10.28 -9.23
N CYS A 21 6.17 10.94 -9.56
CA CYS A 21 5.45 10.66 -10.80
C CYS A 21 4.47 11.77 -11.19
N LEU A 22 4.17 11.84 -12.49
CA LEU A 22 3.18 12.68 -13.13
C LEU A 22 2.32 11.82 -14.04
N GLY A 23 1.02 12.07 -14.10
CA GLY A 23 0.16 11.43 -15.09
C GLY A 23 -1.31 11.72 -14.85
N SER A 24 -2.18 11.16 -15.69
CA SER A 24 -3.63 11.20 -15.43
C SER A 24 -3.97 10.42 -14.16
N THR A 25 -5.08 10.81 -13.52
CA THR A 25 -5.66 10.11 -12.36
C THR A 25 -5.74 8.60 -12.57
N GLN A 26 -6.21 8.18 -13.75
CA GLN A 26 -6.34 6.76 -14.12
C GLN A 26 -4.99 6.05 -14.28
N HIS A 27 -3.99 6.71 -14.87
CA HIS A 27 -2.65 6.13 -14.99
C HIS A 27 -2.00 5.95 -13.61
N ILE A 28 -2.12 6.96 -12.75
CA ILE A 28 -1.56 6.90 -11.39
C ILE A 28 -2.30 5.84 -10.55
N LYS A 29 -3.63 5.73 -10.63
CA LYS A 29 -4.39 4.65 -9.99
C LYS A 29 -3.96 3.27 -10.49
N SER A 30 -3.81 3.10 -11.79
CA SER A 30 -3.39 1.82 -12.35
C SER A 30 -1.96 1.44 -11.94
N LYS A 31 -1.05 2.43 -11.90
CA LYS A 31 0.38 2.22 -11.62
C LYS A 31 0.73 2.12 -10.13
N TYR A 32 0.05 2.87 -9.26
CA TYR A 32 0.35 2.96 -7.82
C TYR A 32 -0.78 2.48 -6.91
N GLY A 33 -2.00 2.45 -7.44
CA GLY A 33 -3.19 1.91 -6.79
C GLY A 33 -3.43 0.43 -7.08
N SER A 34 -2.63 -0.20 -7.94
CA SER A 34 -2.58 -1.65 -8.05
C SER A 34 -1.83 -2.25 -6.85
N GLY A 35 -2.40 -3.30 -6.27
CA GLY A 35 -1.88 -4.00 -5.11
C GLY A 35 -2.97 -4.32 -4.09
N TYR A 36 -2.84 -5.46 -3.40
CA TYR A 36 -3.80 -5.92 -2.41
C TYR A 36 -3.34 -5.55 -1.01
N SER A 37 -4.22 -4.95 -0.21
CA SER A 37 -3.95 -4.67 1.20
C SER A 37 -4.57 -5.75 2.09
N LEU A 38 -3.74 -6.56 2.75
CA LEU A 38 -4.16 -7.58 3.70
C LEU A 38 -4.04 -7.03 5.13
N ALA A 39 -5.17 -6.86 5.81
CA ALA A 39 -5.24 -6.45 7.20
C ALA A 39 -5.53 -7.66 8.10
N ILE A 40 -4.62 -8.00 9.02
CA ILE A 40 -4.78 -9.13 9.93
C ILE A 40 -4.83 -8.63 11.37
N ARG A 41 -5.90 -8.98 12.08
CA ARG A 41 -6.01 -8.79 13.53
C ARG A 41 -5.67 -10.10 14.23
N LEU A 42 -4.68 -10.04 15.10
CA LEU A 42 -4.27 -11.18 15.91
C LEU A 42 -4.79 -10.97 17.33
N SER A 43 -5.45 -11.99 17.89
CA SER A 43 -6.01 -11.94 19.24
C SER A 43 -4.94 -11.98 20.34
N THR A 44 -3.73 -12.42 20.00
CA THR A 44 -2.62 -12.58 20.95
C THR A 44 -1.31 -12.15 20.29
N SER A 45 -0.51 -11.36 21.00
CA SER A 45 0.79 -10.85 20.53
C SER A 45 1.79 -11.97 20.21
N SER A 46 1.65 -13.14 20.83
CA SER A 46 2.47 -14.33 20.57
C SER A 46 2.37 -14.84 19.13
N GLN A 47 1.27 -14.56 18.42
CA GLN A 47 1.04 -15.03 17.05
C GLN A 47 1.68 -14.12 15.99
N ILE A 48 2.19 -12.95 16.38
CA ILE A 48 2.76 -11.97 15.45
C ILE A 48 3.97 -12.54 14.72
N GLY A 49 4.88 -13.19 15.45
CA GLY A 49 6.09 -13.80 14.90
C GLY A 49 5.79 -14.84 13.81
N PRO A 50 5.01 -15.91 14.11
CA PRO A 50 4.70 -16.95 13.13
C PRO A 50 3.84 -16.43 11.97
N THR A 51 2.87 -15.55 12.22
CA THR A 51 2.05 -14.96 11.14
C THR A 51 2.89 -14.13 10.18
N LYS A 52 3.85 -13.34 10.68
CA LYS A 52 4.77 -12.56 9.83
C LYS A 52 5.61 -13.48 8.95
N GLN A 53 6.18 -14.55 9.50
CA GLN A 53 6.96 -15.52 8.74
C GLN A 53 6.12 -16.23 7.66
N LEU A 54 4.88 -16.59 7.98
CA LEU A 54 3.96 -17.24 7.05
C LEU A 54 3.64 -16.32 5.87
N ILE A 55 3.33 -15.05 6.12
CA ILE A 55 2.98 -14.09 5.07
C ILE A 55 4.17 -13.81 4.17
N THR A 56 5.37 -13.63 4.72
CA THR A 56 6.59 -13.47 3.91
C THR A 56 6.91 -14.72 3.09
N LYS A 57 6.52 -15.91 3.56
CA LYS A 57 6.70 -17.17 2.82
C LYS A 57 5.68 -17.37 1.70
N ILE A 58 4.41 -17.02 1.94
CA ILE A 58 3.33 -17.18 0.95
C ILE A 58 3.38 -16.06 -0.10
N PHE A 59 3.73 -14.84 0.32
CA PHE A 59 3.77 -13.65 -0.51
C PHE A 59 5.13 -12.97 -0.36
N PRO A 60 6.14 -13.37 -1.14
CA PRO A 60 7.49 -12.83 -1.03
C PRO A 60 7.58 -11.32 -1.33
N ASP A 61 6.67 -10.80 -2.16
CA ASP A 61 6.58 -9.37 -2.50
C ASP A 61 5.74 -8.55 -1.52
N ALA A 62 5.21 -9.17 -0.45
CA ALA A 62 4.41 -8.45 0.54
C ALA A 62 5.27 -7.49 1.37
N ARG A 63 4.89 -6.21 1.38
CA ARG A 63 5.49 -5.18 2.23
C ARG A 63 4.61 -4.88 3.43
N LEU A 64 5.16 -5.02 4.63
CA LEU A 64 4.50 -4.60 5.88
C LEU A 64 4.48 -3.07 5.94
N MET A 65 3.29 -2.47 6.01
CA MET A 65 3.10 -1.02 6.00
C MET A 65 2.92 -0.40 7.40
N VAL A 66 2.35 -1.13 8.37
CA VAL A 66 2.12 -0.63 9.74
C VAL A 66 2.24 -1.77 10.74
N SER A 67 2.90 -1.53 11.88
CA SER A 67 3.17 -2.54 12.92
C SER A 67 2.11 -2.65 14.01
N GLU A 68 1.32 -1.60 14.25
CA GLU A 68 0.27 -1.60 15.30
C GLU A 68 -1.06 -2.19 14.83
N ASN A 69 -1.28 -2.20 13.52
CA ASN A 69 -2.37 -2.89 12.84
C ASN A 69 -1.75 -3.46 11.57
N PHE A 70 -1.57 -4.79 11.48
CA PHE A 70 -0.78 -5.42 10.42
C PHE A 70 -1.42 -5.22 9.04
N TYR A 71 -1.08 -4.13 8.37
CA TYR A 71 -1.44 -3.86 6.98
C TYR A 71 -0.28 -4.33 6.10
N PHE A 72 -0.52 -5.32 5.25
CA PHE A 72 0.42 -5.76 4.23
C PHE A 72 -0.06 -5.26 2.88
N LYS A 73 0.79 -4.56 2.12
CA LYS A 73 0.52 -4.25 0.72
C LYS A 73 1.31 -5.23 -0.14
N MET A 74 0.59 -6.04 -0.91
CA MET A 74 1.15 -6.91 -1.94
C MET A 74 1.11 -6.15 -3.26
N SER A 75 2.25 -6.07 -3.96
CA SER A 75 2.37 -5.43 -5.27
C SER A 75 2.31 -6.44 -6.40
#